data_AF-A0A3R6ZLA2-F1
#
_entry.id   AF-A0A3R6ZLA2-F1
#
_cell.length_a   1.000
_cell.length_b   1.000
_cell.length_c   1.000
_cell.angle_alpha   90.00
_cell.angle_beta   90.00
_cell.angle_gamma   90.00
#
_symmetry.space_group_name_H-M   'P 1'
#
loop_
_entity.id
_entity.type
_entity.pdbx_description
1 polymer ?
#
loop_
_entity_poly.entity_id
_entity_poly.type
_entity_poly.pdbx_seq_one_letter_code
_entity_poly.pdbx_strand_id
1 'polypeptide(L)'
;MIPASSSSSAIFAAIAAGDTAALQRLVRTADAQHVNAITSINKSVQVVYTPLIRAAEAGDVDAVAILLAHPDINVNRPPGVPP
;
A
#
# COMPACT_ATOMS: atom_id res chain seq x y z
N MET A 1 5.50 16.69 -7.10
CA MET A 1 6.57 15.68 -7.25
C MET A 1 6.83 15.07 -5.89
N ILE A 2 6.32 13.87 -5.61
CA ILE A 2 6.61 13.13 -4.38
C ILE A 2 7.72 12.14 -4.78
N PRO A 3 8.93 12.21 -4.21
CA PRO A 3 10.06 11.40 -4.69
C PRO A 3 9.79 9.91 -4.49
N ALA A 4 10.12 9.14 -5.53
CA ALA A 4 9.97 7.69 -5.63
C ALA A 4 10.97 6.88 -4.77
N SER A 5 11.38 7.41 -3.60
CA SER A 5 12.52 6.83 -2.86
C SER A 5 12.20 6.33 -1.45
N SER A 6 10.92 6.17 -1.10
CA SER A 6 10.54 5.40 0.10
C SER A 6 9.77 4.16 -0.36
N SER A 7 10.10 2.97 0.14
CA SER A 7 9.54 1.69 -0.32
C SER A 7 8.01 1.66 -0.30
N SER A 8 7.39 2.45 0.58
CA SER A 8 5.95 2.72 0.62
C SER A 8 5.41 3.27 -0.70
N SER A 9 6.08 4.28 -1.27
CA SER A 9 5.70 4.88 -2.55
C SER A 9 5.81 3.88 -3.70
N ALA A 10 6.74 2.93 -3.63
CA ALA A 10 6.91 1.87 -4.63
C ALA A 10 5.78 0.85 -4.57
N ILE A 11 5.32 0.45 -3.37
CA ILE A 11 4.16 -0.45 -3.20
C ILE A 11 2.91 0.20 -3.79
N PHE A 12 2.64 1.47 -3.46
CA PHE A 12 1.51 2.20 -4.03
C PHE A 12 1.60 2.35 -5.56
N ALA A 13 2.79 2.61 -6.09
CA ALA A 13 3.00 2.71 -7.54
C ALA A 13 2.77 1.36 -8.25
N ALA A 14 3.23 0.24 -7.67
CA ALA A 14 2.99 -1.09 -8.21
C ALA A 14 1.49 -1.42 -8.28
N ILE A 15 0.73 -1.10 -7.22
CA ILE A 15 -0.73 -1.28 -7.19
C ILE A 15 -1.41 -0.37 -8.21
N ALA A 16 -1.02 0.90 -8.28
CA ALA A 16 -1.60 1.86 -9.23
C ALA A 16 -1.34 1.47 -10.70
N ALA A 17 -0.22 0.80 -10.97
CA ALA A 17 0.13 0.29 -12.28
C ALA A 17 -0.44 -1.11 -12.59
N GLY A 18 -1.04 -1.80 -11.60
CA GLY A 18 -1.44 -3.21 -11.72
C GLY A 18 -0.25 -4.16 -11.90
N ASP A 19 0.95 -3.77 -11.46
CA ASP A 19 2.16 -4.59 -11.58
C ASP A 19 2.28 -5.55 -10.38
N THR A 20 1.52 -6.64 -10.48
CA THR A 20 1.47 -7.72 -9.48
C THR A 20 2.84 -8.33 -9.19
N ALA A 21 3.71 -8.42 -10.20
CA ALA A 21 5.05 -9.00 -10.06
C ALA A 21 5.98 -8.07 -9.27
N ALA A 22 5.96 -6.76 -9.57
CA ALA A 22 6.67 -5.78 -8.77
C ALA A 22 6.12 -5.73 -7.34
N LEU A 23 4.80 -5.73 -7.17
CA LEU A 23 4.16 -5.75 -5.86
C LEU A 23 4.64 -6.94 -5.02
N GLN A 24 4.65 -8.15 -5.58
CA GLN A 24 5.10 -9.34 -4.87
C GLN A 24 6.56 -9.25 -4.42
N ARG A 25 7.45 -8.71 -5.26
CA ARG A 25 8.86 -8.50 -4.88
C ARG A 25 9.01 -7.48 -3.76
N LEU A 26 8.29 -6.36 -3.85
CA LEU A 26 8.35 -5.28 -2.87
C LEU A 26 7.80 -5.73 -1.51
N VAL A 27 6.65 -6.41 -1.50
CA VAL A 27 5.99 -6.89 -0.28
C VAL A 27 6.84 -7.94 0.43
N ARG A 28 7.53 -8.84 -0.30
CA ARG A 28 8.43 -9.84 0.32
C ARG A 28 9.55 -9.25 1.16
N THR A 29 9.99 -8.03 0.87
CA THR A 29 11.08 -7.35 1.58
C THR A 29 10.59 -6.18 2.43
N ALA A 30 9.28 -5.95 2.49
CA ALA A 30 8.70 -4.84 3.23
C ALA A 30 8.59 -5.20 4.71
N ASP A 31 9.06 -4.33 5.59
CA ASP A 31 8.72 -4.42 7.01
C ASP A 31 7.31 -3.87 7.29
N ALA A 32 6.86 -4.05 8.53
CA ALA A 32 5.55 -3.63 9.02
C ALA A 32 5.23 -2.15 8.74
N GLN A 33 6.22 -1.24 8.74
CA GLN A 33 5.96 0.17 8.47
C GLN A 33 5.62 0.41 7.00
N HIS A 34 6.28 -0.32 6.10
CA HIS A 34 6.12 -0.18 4.66
C HIS A 34 4.87 -0.87 4.12
N VAL A 35 4.60 -2.12 4.52
CA VAL A 35 3.43 -2.88 4.04
C VAL A 35 2.10 -2.25 4.48
N ASN A 36 2.13 -1.53 5.60
CA ASN A 36 0.96 -0.84 6.14
C ASN A 36 0.95 0.65 5.80
N ALA A 37 2.00 1.18 5.16
CA ALA A 37 2.26 2.62 5.04
C ALA A 37 1.05 3.40 4.54
N ILE A 38 0.86 4.59 5.09
CA ILE A 38 -0.24 5.45 4.68
C ILE A 38 0.20 6.46 3.63
N THR A 39 -0.64 6.71 2.63
CA THR A 39 -0.45 7.78 1.65
C THR A 39 -1.70 8.63 1.52
N SER A 40 -1.53 9.94 1.37
CA SER A 40 -2.62 10.88 1.13
C SER A 40 -2.69 11.19 -0.36
N ILE A 41 -3.69 10.64 -1.04
CA ILE A 41 -3.86 10.80 -2.49
C ILE A 41 -4.63 12.11 -2.80
N ASN A 42 -5.44 12.59 -1.86
CA ASN A 42 -6.17 13.85 -1.98
C ASN A 42 -5.96 14.75 -0.74
N LYS A 43 -5.21 15.85 -0.90
CA LYS A 43 -4.91 16.79 0.19
C LYS A 43 -6.12 17.56 0.68
N SER A 44 -7.16 17.71 -0.14
CA SER A 44 -8.35 18.50 0.19
C SER A 44 -9.34 17.75 1.07
N VAL A 45 -9.25 16.41 1.12
CA VAL A 45 -10.23 15.55 1.82
C VAL A 45 -9.57 14.70 2.92
N GLN A 46 -8.26 14.86 3.14
CA GLN A 46 -7.46 14.04 4.09
C GLN A 46 -7.75 12.53 4.03
N VAL A 47 -8.06 12.00 2.85
CA VAL A 47 -8.27 10.55 2.72
C VAL A 47 -6.90 9.88 2.71
N VAL A 48 -6.70 9.04 3.71
CA VAL A 48 -5.48 8.29 3.95
C VAL A 48 -5.70 6.85 3.48
N TYR A 49 -4.87 6.40 2.55
CA TYR A 49 -4.91 5.06 2.00
C TYR A 49 -3.78 4.22 2.57
N THR A 50 -4.08 2.99 2.98
CA THR A 50 -3.09 1.91 3.07
C THR A 50 -2.99 1.19 1.72
N PRO A 51 -1.93 0.39 1.48
CA PRO A 51 -1.82 -0.36 0.23
C PRO A 51 -3.03 -1.29 0.03
N LEU A 52 -3.51 -1.89 1.12
CA LEU A 52 -4.68 -2.78 1.09
C LEU A 52 -5.96 -2.04 0.70
N ILE A 53 -6.22 -0.85 1.26
CA ILE A 53 -7.38 -0.04 0.87
C ILE A 53 -7.30 0.32 -0.61
N ARG A 54 -6.10 0.70 -1.10
CA ARG A 54 -5.93 1.08 -2.50
C ARG A 54 -6.13 -0.10 -3.46
N ALA A 55 -5.63 -1.28 -3.12
CA ALA A 55 -5.85 -2.50 -3.91
C ALA A 55 -7.34 -2.91 -3.93
N ALA A 56 -8.01 -2.84 -2.78
CA ALA A 56 -9.43 -3.13 -2.66
C ALA A 56 -10.31 -2.13 -3.44
N GLU A 57 -10.00 -0.83 -3.37
CA GLU A 57 -10.69 0.21 -4.14
C GLU A 57 -10.54 0.00 -5.65
N ALA A 58 -9.35 -0.42 -6.10
CA ALA A 58 -9.09 -0.75 -7.49
C ALA A 58 -9.77 -2.06 -7.96
N GLY A 59 -10.28 -2.88 -7.04
CA GLY A 59 -10.81 -4.20 -7.33
C GLY A 59 -9.74 -5.23 -7.72
N ASP A 60 -8.47 -4.97 -7.40
CA ASP A 60 -7.35 -5.84 -7.75
C ASP A 60 -7.23 -6.98 -6.73
N VAL A 61 -7.90 -8.10 -7.05
CA VAL A 61 -7.96 -9.29 -6.20
C VAL A 61 -6.58 -9.89 -5.96
N ASP A 62 -5.70 -9.87 -6.96
CA ASP A 62 -4.35 -10.43 -6.86
C ASP A 62 -3.47 -9.57 -5.94
N ALA A 63 -3.56 -8.24 -6.06
CA ALA A 63 -2.86 -7.34 -5.16
C ALA A 63 -3.36 -7.47 -3.71
N VAL A 64 -4.67 -7.62 -3.51
CA VAL A 64 -5.26 -7.88 -2.19
C VAL A 64 -4.70 -9.19 -1.62
N ALA A 65 -4.68 -10.27 -2.40
CA ALA A 65 -4.16 -11.56 -1.96
C ALA A 65 -2.67 -11.49 -1.57
N ILE A 66 -1.85 -10.79 -2.37
CA ILE A 66 -0.41 -10.61 -2.09
C ILE A 66 -0.19 -9.84 -0.79
N LEU A 67 -0.94 -8.75 -0.57
CA LEU A 67 -0.81 -7.95 0.64
C LEU A 67 -1.29 -8.71 1.88
N LEU A 68 -2.39 -9.46 1.79
CA LEU A 68 -2.93 -10.26 2.89
C LEU A 68 -2.04 -11.45 3.28
N ALA A 69 -1.20 -11.92 2.37
CA ALA A 69 -0.23 -12.97 2.64
C ALA A 69 0.97 -12.49 3.49
N HIS A 70 1.13 -11.17 3.68
CA HIS A 70 2.25 -10.63 4.43
C HIS A 70 2.00 -10.76 5.96
N PRO A 71 2.95 -11.30 6.75
CA PRO A 71 2.72 -11.59 8.18
C PRO A 71 2.44 -10.33 9.02
N ASP A 72 3.04 -9.20 8.64
CA ASP A 72 2.89 -7.94 9.38
C ASP A 72 1.71 -7.07 8.89
N ILE A 73 0.85 -7.58 8.01
CA ILE A 73 -0.28 -6.80 7.48
C ILE A 73 -1.28 -6.49 8.61
N ASN A 74 -1.66 -5.23 8.72
CA ASN A 74 -2.75 -4.79 9.59
C ASN A 74 -3.96 -4.44 8.74
N VAL A 75 -4.82 -5.44 8.55
CA VAL A 75 -6.08 -5.31 7.79
C VAL A 75 -7.02 -4.24 8.34
N ASN A 76 -6.94 -3.95 9.65
CA ASN A 76 -7.77 -2.99 10.35
C ASN A 76 -7.01 -1.71 10.71
N ARG A 77 -5.92 -1.38 9.98
CA ARG A 77 -5.16 -0.17 10.27
C ARG A 77 -6.09 1.05 10.19
N PRO A 78 -6.21 1.84 11.28
CA PRO A 78 -7.09 2.99 11.28
C PRO A 78 -6.59 4.04 10.26
N PRO A 79 -7.47 4.57 9.40
CA PRO A 79 -7.11 5.69 8.54
C PRO A 79 -6.79 6.92 9.41
N GLY A 80 -5.65 7.56 9.18
CA GLY A 80 -5.31 8.84 9.81
C GLY A 80 -4.57 8.80 11.14
N VAL A 81 -4.12 7.63 11.63
CA VAL A 81 -3.17 7.57 12.75
C VAL A 81 -1.75 7.41 12.19
N PRO A 82 -0.89 8.45 12.26
CA PRO A 82 0.52 8.30 11.91
C PRO A 82 1.18 7.28 12.85
N PRO A 83 2.20 6.53 12.38
CA PRO A 83 3.01 5.69 13.25
C PRO A 83 3.72 6.49 14.35
#